data_AF-A0A3A0B4B4-F1
#
_entry.id   AF-A0A3A0B4B4-F1
#
_cell.length_a   1.000
_cell.length_b   1.000
_cell.length_c   1.000
_cell.angle_alpha   90.00
_cell.angle_beta   90.00
_cell.angle_gamma   90.00
#
_symmetry.space_group_name_H-M   'P 1'
#
loop_
_entity.id
_entity.type
_entity.pdbx_description
1 polymer ?
#
loop_
_entity_poly.entity_id
_entity_poly.type
_entity_poly.pdbx_seq_one_letter_code
_entity_poly.pdbx_strand_id
1 'polypeptide(L)' 'ARSEESRMEAVAGGLSGLEGLEDDPKALGQMMRKMGREMGEETPPEFNEVVDRLEAGQSPAEIESALPEIEAGASSED' A
#
# COMPACT_ATOMS: atom_id res chain seq x y z
N ALA A 1 -26.52 12.53 -20.11
CA ALA A 1 -25.76 11.29 -20.38
C ALA A 1 -24.24 11.47 -20.26
N ARG A 2 -23.61 12.55 -20.76
CA ARG A 2 -22.13 12.72 -20.73
C ARG A 2 -21.50 12.68 -19.32
N SER A 3 -22.24 13.06 -18.27
CA SER A 3 -21.74 13.09 -16.89
C SER A 3 -21.67 11.71 -16.22
N GLU A 4 -22.50 10.75 -16.62
CA GLU A 4 -22.47 9.39 -16.06
C GLU A 4 -21.30 8.58 -16.64
N GLU A 5 -21.04 8.73 -17.93
CA GLU A 5 -19.91 8.05 -18.61
C GLU A 5 -18.56 8.53 -18.06
N SER A 6 -18.34 9.83 -17.86
CA SER A 6 -17.11 10.32 -17.23
C SER A 6 -16.97 9.91 -15.76
N ARG A 7 -18.08 9.75 -15.04
CA ARG A 7 -18.04 9.24 -13.65
C ARG A 7 -17.71 7.75 -13.63
N MET A 8 -18.29 6.98 -14.54
CA MET A 8 -17.99 5.56 -14.71
C MET A 8 -16.53 5.35 -15.13
N GLU A 9 -15.98 6.19 -16.01
CA GLU A 9 -14.58 6.14 -16.43
C GLU A 9 -13.61 6.51 -15.29
N ALA A 10 -13.93 7.48 -14.45
CA ALA A 10 -13.14 7.83 -13.27
C ALA A 10 -13.16 6.72 -12.21
N VAL A 11 -14.30 6.07 -12.01
CA VAL A 11 -14.42 4.92 -11.09
C VAL A 11 -13.71 3.69 -11.66
N ALA A 12 -13.86 3.42 -12.97
CA ALA A 12 -13.15 2.34 -13.65
C ALA A 12 -11.63 2.56 -13.65
N GLY A 13 -11.15 3.80 -13.87
CA GLY A 13 -9.73 4.13 -13.77
C GLY A 13 -9.18 4.01 -12.35
N GLY A 14 -9.99 4.31 -11.33
CA GLY A 14 -9.63 4.11 -9.92
C GLY A 14 -9.61 2.64 -9.49
N LEU A 15 -10.54 1.83 -10.00
CA LEU A 15 -10.61 0.39 -9.73
C LEU A 15 -9.52 -0.38 -10.50
N SER A 16 -9.25 -0.04 -11.76
CA SER A 16 -8.16 -0.61 -12.55
C SER A 16 -6.77 -0.25 -12.01
N GLY A 17 -6.65 0.82 -11.22
CA GLY A 17 -5.42 1.12 -10.47
C GLY A 17 -5.26 0.28 -9.21
N LEU A 18 -6.34 -0.34 -8.72
CA LEU A 18 -6.31 -1.28 -7.59
C LEU A 18 -6.14 -2.73 -8.07
N GLU A 19 -6.79 -3.13 -9.15
CA GLU A 19 -6.57 -4.40 -9.85
C GLU A 19 -5.18 -4.39 -10.51
N GLY A 20 -4.20 -5.01 -9.84
CA GLY A 20 -2.79 -5.08 -10.28
C GLY A 20 -1.82 -4.31 -9.40
N LEU A 21 -2.29 -3.58 -8.39
CA LEU A 21 -1.42 -2.97 -7.39
C LEU A 21 -0.66 -4.02 -6.57
N GLU A 22 -1.28 -5.18 -6.37
CA GLU A 22 -0.68 -6.37 -5.77
C GLU A 22 0.43 -7.00 -6.62
N ASP A 23 0.40 -6.80 -7.95
CA ASP A 23 1.46 -7.20 -8.88
C ASP A 23 2.55 -6.10 -9.06
N ASP A 24 2.28 -4.86 -8.65
CA ASP A 24 3.23 -3.74 -8.71
C ASP A 24 3.58 -3.22 -7.30
N PRO A 25 4.64 -3.75 -6.67
CA PRO A 25 5.04 -3.34 -5.33
C PRO A 25 5.34 -1.84 -5.24
N LYS A 26 5.79 -1.19 -6.31
CA LYS A 26 6.12 0.24 -6.29
C LYS A 26 4.87 1.09 -6.22
N ALA A 27 3.86 0.73 -7.01
CA ALA A 27 2.58 1.42 -6.99
C ALA A 27 1.89 1.23 -5.62
N LEU A 28 1.97 0.01 -5.05
CA LEU A 28 1.48 -0.27 -3.70
C LEU A 28 2.18 0.59 -2.64
N GLY A 29 3.52 0.66 -2.70
CA GLY A 29 4.32 1.50 -1.81
C GLY A 29 3.93 2.98 -1.89
N GLN A 30 3.80 3.53 -3.10
CA GLN A 30 3.38 4.94 -3.28
C GLN A 30 1.99 5.23 -2.72
N MET A 31 1.05 4.28 -2.85
CA MET A 31 -0.28 4.40 -2.25
C MET A 31 -0.19 4.38 -0.73
N MET A 32 0.54 3.42 -0.15
CA MET A 32 0.73 3.31 1.30
C MET A 32 1.46 4.53 1.87
N ARG A 33 2.42 5.11 1.14
CA ARG A 33 3.08 6.38 1.49
C ARG A 33 2.06 7.51 1.61
N LYS A 34 1.16 7.62 0.64
CA LYS A 34 0.12 8.66 0.65
C LYS A 34 -0.82 8.46 1.84
N MET A 35 -1.25 7.23 2.08
CA MET A 35 -2.10 6.88 3.22
C MET A 35 -1.42 7.15 4.57
N GLY A 36 -0.13 6.83 4.69
CA GLY A 36 0.65 7.10 5.90
C GLY A 36 0.80 8.60 6.18
N ARG A 37 0.95 9.43 5.14
CA ARG A 37 0.94 10.90 5.30
C ARG A 37 -0.41 11.43 5.75
N GLU A 38 -1.51 10.78 5.36
CA GLU A 38 -2.86 11.14 5.82
C GLU A 38 -3.13 10.64 7.26
N MET A 39 -2.54 9.51 7.66
CA MET A 39 -2.57 9.00 9.04
C MET A 39 -1.65 9.78 9.99
N GLY A 40 -0.64 10.47 9.48
CA GLY A 40 0.19 11.39 10.26
C GLY A 40 1.08 10.69 11.29
N GLU A 41 1.13 11.21 12.52
CA GLU A 41 2.03 10.75 13.58
C GLU A 41 1.70 9.35 14.14
N GLU A 42 0.58 8.76 13.74
CA GLU A 42 0.13 7.45 14.22
C GLU A 42 0.71 6.28 13.43
N THR A 43 1.44 6.53 12.33
CA THR A 43 2.10 5.45 11.60
C THR A 43 3.33 4.95 12.36
N PRO A 44 3.41 3.65 12.70
CA PRO A 44 4.57 3.10 13.37
C PRO A 44 5.81 3.14 12.45
N PRO A 45 7.03 3.17 13.00
CA PRO A 45 8.26 3.25 12.20
C PRO A 45 8.41 2.06 11.23
N GLU A 46 7.92 0.88 11.61
CA GLU A 46 7.90 -0.32 10.78
C GLU A 46 7.06 -0.12 9.51
N PHE A 47 5.97 0.64 9.59
CA PHE A 47 5.14 0.96 8.42
C PHE A 47 5.93 1.76 7.38
N ASN A 48 6.69 2.77 7.80
CA ASN A 48 7.50 3.58 6.89
C ASN A 48 8.56 2.73 6.18
N GLU A 49 9.16 1.79 6.89
CA GLU A 49 10.14 0.86 6.35
C GLU A 49 9.53 -0.10 5.31
N VAL A 50 8.31 -0.62 5.54
CA VAL A 50 7.57 -1.41 4.54
C VAL A 50 7.31 -0.60 3.28
N VAL A 51 6.85 0.64 3.45
CA VAL A 51 6.58 1.56 2.34
C VAL A 51 7.84 1.83 1.52
N ASP A 52 8.97 2.10 2.18
CA ASP A 52 10.25 2.34 1.51
C ASP A 52 10.70 1.13 0.68
N ARG A 53 10.55 -0.09 1.21
CA ARG A 53 10.89 -1.33 0.49
C ARG A 53 9.97 -1.60 -0.69
N LEU A 54 8.67 -1.39 -0.53
CA LEU A 54 7.69 -1.49 -1.61
C LEU A 54 8.01 -0.51 -2.73
N GLU A 55 8.27 0.76 -2.41
CA GLU A 55 8.69 1.77 -3.40
C GLU A 55 10.04 1.43 -4.09
N ALA A 56 10.94 0.73 -3.39
CA ALA A 56 12.16 0.18 -3.98
C ALA A 56 11.91 -1.01 -4.93
N GLY A 57 10.71 -1.60 -4.90
CA GLY A 57 10.28 -2.70 -5.76
C GLY A 57 10.43 -4.09 -5.12
N GLN A 58 10.62 -4.18 -3.81
CA GLN A 58 10.53 -5.47 -3.11
C GLN A 58 9.07 -5.90 -2.97
N SER A 59 8.81 -7.20 -3.13
CA SER A 59 7.48 -7.76 -2.94
C SER A 59 7.10 -7.85 -1.45
N PRO A 60 5.79 -7.84 -1.09
CA PRO A 60 5.35 -7.98 0.30
C PRO A 60 5.94 -9.21 1.01
N ALA A 61 6.02 -10.35 0.32
CA ALA A 61 6.58 -11.59 0.86
C ALA A 61 8.10 -11.48 1.15
N GLU A 62 8.85 -10.78 0.31
CA GLU A 62 10.27 -10.51 0.57
C GLU A 62 10.45 -9.57 1.77
N ILE A 63 9.55 -8.60 1.94
CA ILE A 63 9.56 -7.67 3.07
C ILE A 63 9.28 -8.40 4.37
N GLU A 64 8.25 -9.26 4.42
CA GLU A 64 7.94 -10.09 5.58
C GLU A 64 9.13 -10.98 5.97
N SER A 65 9.76 -11.62 4.98
CA SER A 65 10.95 -12.43 5.23
C SER A 65 12.17 -11.61 5.71
N ALA A 66 12.26 -10.33 5.34
CA ALA A 66 13.33 -9.43 5.74
C ALA A 66 13.07 -8.71 7.07
N LEU A 67 11.79 -8.59 7.47
CA LEU A 67 11.32 -7.93 8.68
C LEU A 67 10.51 -8.90 9.56
N PRO A 68 11.18 -9.82 10.28
CA PRO A 68 10.51 -10.73 11.20
C PRO A 68 9.82 -10.00 12.37
N GLU A 69 10.20 -8.75 12.64
CA GLU A 69 9.60 -7.91 13.68
C GLU A 69 8.16 -7.49 13.34
N ILE A 70 7.78 -7.42 12.06
CA ILE A 70 6.40 -7.16 11.64
C ILE A 70 5.50 -8.37 11.95
N GLU A 71 6.02 -9.58 11.72
CA GLU A 71 5.34 -10.83 12.10
C GLU A 71 5.15 -10.91 13.62
N ALA A 72 6.14 -10.46 14.40
CA ALA A 72 6.10 -10.42 15.85
C ALA A 72 5.11 -9.37 16.40
N GLY A 73 4.95 -8.22 15.73
CA GLY A 73 4.01 -7.16 16.10
C GLY A 73 2.54 -7.53 15.87
N ALA A 74 2.23 -8.32 14.84
CA ALA A 74 0.87 -8.80 14.55
C ALA A 74 0.45 -10.00 15.43
N SER A 75 1.39 -10.63 16.13
CA SER A 75 1.18 -11.82 16.96
C SER A 75 1.24 -11.55 18.47
N SER A 76 1.45 -10.30 18.88
CA SER A 76 1.50 -9.88 20.29
C SER A 76 0.20 -9.21 20.70
N GLU A 77 -0.87 -9.99 20.81
CA GLU A 77 -2.11 -9.62 21.49
C GLU A 77 -2.44 -10.75 22.48
N ASP A 78 -1.92 -10.65 23.70
CA ASP A 78 -2.33 -11.44 24.88
C ASP A 78 -2.88 -10.49 25.95
#